data_AF-A0A0E2NYW7-F1
#
_entry.id   AF-A0A0E2NYW7-F1
#
_cell.length_a   1.000
_cell.length_b   1.000
_cell.length_c   1.000
_cell.angle_alpha   90.00
_cell.angle_beta   90.00
_cell.angle_gamma   90.00
#
_symmetry.space_group_name_H-M   'P 1'
#
loop_
_entity.id
_entity.type
_entity.pdbx_description
1 polymer ?
#
loop_
_entity_poly.entity_id
_entity_poly.type
_entity_poly.pdbx_seq_one_letter_code
_entity_poly.pdbx_strand_id
1 'polypeptide(L)'
;MEDKFRNLNFDPRSIPLRHLQTIGLACAAYAQTEDHLQMAIAGCLGVDAELGWAVTSHMTAPLRENVLKSVAEIKLDDLDDLDKLDELIELVGKAAEKRNNIAHNLWCTDERTREVFVVKTSARGSVRADMIPMPLPKLREDAGFIYEAGIELFRFLMAKNLIPALPSADRPRFHKTKAARKKRIKT
;
A
#
# COMPACT_ATOMS: atom_id res chain seq x y z
N MET A 1 1.82 31.19 19.57
CA MET A 1 1.50 30.18 18.52
C MET A 1 0.92 30.92 17.32
N GLU A 2 1.69 31.89 16.82
CA GLU A 2 1.16 33.06 16.12
C GLU A 2 1.64 33.13 14.66
N ASP A 3 0.75 33.64 13.82
CA ASP A 3 0.86 33.98 12.40
C ASP A 3 0.95 32.85 11.35
N LYS A 4 1.61 31.72 11.63
CA LYS A 4 1.78 30.64 10.62
C LYS A 4 0.49 29.94 10.16
N PHE A 5 -0.61 30.06 10.92
CA PHE A 5 -1.86 29.35 10.65
C PHE A 5 -2.99 30.27 10.14
N ARG A 6 -2.75 31.58 10.04
CA ARG A 6 -3.84 32.56 9.85
C ARG A 6 -4.49 32.58 8.46
N ASN A 7 -3.88 31.92 7.47
CA ASN A 7 -4.38 31.90 6.08
C ASN A 7 -4.45 30.48 5.49
N LEU A 8 -4.65 29.45 6.33
CA LEU A 8 -4.74 28.08 5.86
C LEU A 8 -6.16 27.73 5.45
N ASN A 9 -6.30 27.28 4.22
CA ASN A 9 -7.55 26.76 3.68
C ASN A 9 -7.49 25.22 3.61
N PHE A 10 -8.37 24.58 4.38
CA PHE A 10 -8.50 23.11 4.44
C PHE A 10 -9.58 22.56 3.49
N ASP A 11 -10.20 23.40 2.66
CA ASP A 11 -11.10 22.94 1.61
C ASP A 11 -10.29 22.14 0.58
N PRO A 12 -10.53 20.83 0.39
CA PRO A 12 -9.79 20.03 -0.57
C PRO A 12 -9.96 20.52 -2.02
N ARG A 13 -11.02 21.30 -2.30
CA ARG A 13 -11.25 21.93 -3.62
C ARG A 13 -10.30 23.10 -3.90
N SER A 14 -9.69 23.66 -2.85
CA SER A 14 -8.68 24.72 -2.95
C SER A 14 -7.29 24.17 -3.29
N ILE A 15 -7.09 22.85 -3.27
CA ILE A 15 -5.83 22.21 -3.65
C ILE A 15 -5.69 22.27 -5.17
N PRO A 16 -4.54 22.71 -5.72
CA PRO A 16 -4.37 22.80 -7.17
C PRO A 16 -4.54 21.43 -7.84
N LEU A 17 -5.22 21.40 -9.00
CA LEU A 17 -5.57 20.17 -9.72
C LEU A 17 -4.37 19.22 -9.94
N ARG A 18 -3.19 19.77 -10.25
CA ARG A 18 -1.98 18.96 -10.44
C ARG A 18 -1.53 18.22 -9.17
N HIS A 19 -1.75 18.81 -7.99
CA HIS A 19 -1.49 18.13 -6.71
C HIS A 19 -2.50 17.00 -6.51
N LEU A 20 -3.81 17.28 -6.71
CA LEU A 20 -4.85 16.26 -6.60
C LEU A 20 -4.62 15.07 -7.55
N GLN A 21 -4.23 15.33 -8.80
CA GLN A 21 -3.86 14.30 -9.78
C GLN A 21 -2.68 13.46 -9.30
N THR A 22 -1.66 14.09 -8.71
CA THR A 22 -0.47 13.38 -8.22
C THR A 22 -0.75 12.58 -6.94
N ILE A 23 -1.63 13.09 -6.06
CA ILE A 23 -2.16 12.35 -4.90
C ILE A 23 -2.90 11.10 -5.39
N GLY A 24 -3.80 11.26 -6.37
CA GLY A 24 -4.55 10.15 -6.97
C GLY A 24 -3.63 9.10 -7.59
N LEU A 25 -2.58 9.54 -8.31
CA LEU A 25 -1.56 8.66 -8.87
C LEU A 25 -0.83 7.87 -7.77
N ALA A 26 -0.37 8.52 -6.70
CA ALA A 26 0.30 7.85 -5.59
C ALA A 26 -0.61 6.78 -4.93
N CYS A 27 -1.89 7.09 -4.74
CA CYS A 27 -2.87 6.14 -4.19
C CYS A 27 -3.09 4.95 -5.13
N ALA A 28 -3.26 5.18 -6.44
CA ALA A 28 -3.45 4.12 -7.43
C ALA A 28 -2.20 3.23 -7.56
N ALA A 29 -1.01 3.82 -7.61
CA ALA A 29 0.25 3.11 -7.66
C ALA A 29 0.46 2.20 -6.43
N TYR A 30 0.10 2.70 -5.24
CA TYR A 30 0.19 1.86 -4.04
C TYR A 30 -0.87 0.76 -4.00
N ALA A 31 -2.08 1.01 -4.50
CA ALA A 31 -3.09 -0.04 -4.60
C ALA A 31 -2.61 -1.21 -5.48
N GLN A 32 -1.92 -0.90 -6.58
CA GLN A 32 -1.26 -1.91 -7.40
C GLN A 32 -0.13 -2.63 -6.63
N THR A 33 0.69 -1.89 -5.90
CA THR A 33 1.77 -2.47 -5.06
C THR A 33 1.21 -3.43 -4.00
N GLU A 34 0.09 -3.10 -3.37
CA GLU A 34 -0.60 -4.00 -2.43
C GLU A 34 -1.12 -5.26 -3.11
N ASP A 35 -1.61 -5.17 -4.34
CA ASP A 35 -2.02 -6.36 -5.09
C ASP A 35 -0.82 -7.26 -5.42
N HIS A 36 0.31 -6.67 -5.80
CA HIS A 36 1.55 -7.42 -6.06
C HIS A 36 2.07 -8.14 -4.81
N LEU A 37 1.99 -7.53 -3.62
CA LEU A 37 2.30 -8.22 -2.36
C LEU A 37 1.37 -9.44 -2.13
N GLN A 38 0.09 -9.31 -2.44
CA GLN A 38 -0.87 -10.40 -2.27
C GLN A 38 -0.61 -11.53 -3.26
N MET A 39 -0.27 -11.20 -4.51
CA MET A 39 0.19 -12.17 -5.50
C MET A 39 1.47 -12.88 -5.05
N ALA A 40 2.44 -12.14 -4.50
CA ALA A 40 3.68 -12.72 -3.99
C ALA A 40 3.43 -13.78 -2.93
N ILE A 41 2.56 -13.48 -1.96
CA ILE A 41 2.18 -14.42 -0.89
C ILE A 41 1.49 -15.65 -1.50
N ALA A 42 0.53 -15.45 -2.39
CA ALA A 42 -0.20 -16.54 -3.04
C ALA A 42 0.73 -17.46 -3.85
N GLY A 43 1.64 -16.87 -4.64
CA GLY A 43 2.63 -17.59 -5.43
C GLY A 43 3.62 -18.36 -4.59
N CYS A 44 4.08 -17.78 -3.47
CA CYS A 44 4.96 -18.48 -2.54
C CYS A 44 4.26 -19.66 -1.86
N LEU A 45 2.98 -19.49 -1.50
CA LEU A 45 2.15 -20.57 -0.96
C LEU A 45 1.78 -21.65 -2.00
N GLY A 46 1.99 -21.39 -3.30
CA GLY A 46 1.59 -22.29 -4.38
C GLY A 46 0.07 -22.42 -4.52
N VAL A 47 -0.68 -21.38 -4.14
CA VAL A 47 -2.14 -21.32 -4.28
C VAL A 47 -2.54 -20.36 -5.41
N ASP A 48 -3.75 -20.52 -5.93
CA ASP A 48 -4.29 -19.55 -6.89
C ASP A 48 -4.63 -18.20 -6.23
N ALA A 49 -4.85 -17.19 -7.09
CA ALA A 49 -5.10 -15.83 -6.68
C ALA A 49 -6.34 -15.67 -5.77
N GLU A 50 -7.41 -16.46 -5.95
CA GLU A 50 -8.61 -16.34 -5.13
C GLU A 50 -8.35 -16.77 -3.68
N LEU A 51 -7.66 -17.89 -3.48
CA LEU A 51 -7.28 -18.36 -2.15
C LEU A 51 -6.26 -17.41 -1.50
N GLY A 52 -5.27 -16.96 -2.27
CA GLY A 52 -4.30 -15.96 -1.83
C GLY A 52 -4.97 -14.70 -1.31
N TRP A 53 -5.81 -14.07 -2.14
CA TRP A 53 -6.56 -12.88 -1.76
C TRP A 53 -7.49 -13.13 -0.56
N ALA A 54 -8.13 -14.31 -0.46
CA ALA A 54 -8.98 -14.63 0.69
C ALA A 54 -8.19 -14.62 2.02
N VAL A 55 -6.93 -15.04 2.00
CA VAL A 55 -6.03 -14.99 3.16
C VAL A 55 -5.59 -13.56 3.45
N THR A 56 -5.25 -12.78 2.42
CA THR A 56 -4.57 -11.48 2.58
C THR A 56 -5.49 -10.26 2.66
N SER A 57 -6.77 -10.39 2.28
CA SER A 57 -7.73 -9.27 2.14
C SER A 57 -7.89 -8.43 3.41
N HIS A 58 -7.72 -9.03 4.59
CA HIS A 58 -7.88 -8.35 5.88
C HIS A 58 -6.57 -8.16 6.65
N MET A 59 -5.43 -8.49 6.02
CA MET A 59 -4.13 -8.27 6.62
C MET A 59 -3.74 -6.80 6.53
N THR A 60 -3.05 -6.31 7.55
CA THR A 60 -2.36 -5.01 7.48
C THR A 60 -1.10 -5.15 6.60
N ALA A 61 -0.59 -4.03 6.07
CA ALA A 61 0.63 -4.08 5.26
C ALA A 61 1.83 -4.73 5.99
N PRO A 62 2.14 -4.39 7.27
CA PRO A 62 3.22 -5.06 7.99
C PRO A 62 2.99 -6.57 8.18
N LEU A 63 1.74 -6.99 8.35
CA LEU A 63 1.42 -8.41 8.45
C LEU A 63 1.65 -9.13 7.11
N ARG A 64 1.31 -8.50 5.98
CA ARG A 64 1.58 -9.07 4.65
C ARG A 64 3.09 -9.20 4.40
N GLU A 65 3.88 -8.20 4.77
CA GLU A 65 5.34 -8.23 4.65
C GLU A 65 5.93 -9.39 5.45
N ASN A 66 5.56 -9.53 6.73
CA ASN A 66 6.03 -10.64 7.57
C ASN A 66 5.61 -12.01 7.03
N VAL A 67 4.35 -12.15 6.59
CA VAL A 67 3.87 -13.39 5.99
C VAL A 67 4.66 -13.71 4.73
N LEU A 68 4.90 -12.73 3.85
CA LEU A 68 5.67 -12.92 2.63
C LEU A 68 7.09 -13.42 2.93
N LYS A 69 7.79 -12.83 3.88
CA LYS A 69 9.13 -13.30 4.31
C LYS A 69 9.08 -14.77 4.73
N SER A 70 8.16 -15.12 5.62
CA SER A 70 8.04 -16.51 6.12
C SER A 70 7.68 -17.52 5.03
N VAL A 71 6.79 -17.18 4.09
CA VAL A 71 6.44 -18.12 3.01
C VAL A 71 7.50 -18.18 1.92
N ALA A 72 8.30 -17.11 1.74
CA ALA A 72 9.39 -17.08 0.79
C ALA A 72 10.56 -17.96 1.23
N GLU A 73 10.92 -17.97 2.52
CA GLU A 73 11.95 -18.87 3.09
C GLU A 73 11.64 -20.36 2.85
N ILE A 74 10.36 -20.71 2.70
CA ILE A 74 9.93 -22.08 2.39
C ILE A 74 9.96 -22.35 0.88
N LYS A 75 9.72 -21.32 0.06
CA LYS A 75 9.51 -21.46 -1.38
C LYS A 75 10.81 -21.30 -2.19
N LEU A 76 11.68 -20.39 -1.78
CA LEU A 76 12.89 -20.00 -2.49
C LEU A 76 14.09 -20.69 -1.85
N ASP A 77 14.75 -21.55 -2.62
CA ASP A 77 15.96 -22.27 -2.18
C ASP A 77 17.24 -21.44 -2.37
N ASP A 78 17.20 -20.42 -3.22
CA ASP A 78 18.33 -19.55 -3.54
C ASP A 78 18.41 -18.38 -2.54
N LEU A 79 19.54 -18.29 -1.82
CA LEU A 79 19.77 -17.25 -0.82
C LEU A 79 19.85 -15.86 -1.44
N ASP A 80 20.39 -15.73 -2.66
CA ASP A 80 20.47 -14.43 -3.34
C ASP A 80 19.06 -13.92 -3.71
N ASP A 81 18.13 -14.83 -4.00
CA ASP A 81 16.73 -14.48 -4.26
C ASP A 81 16.00 -14.05 -3.00
N LEU A 82 16.30 -14.67 -1.85
CA LEU A 82 15.75 -14.28 -0.55
C LEU A 82 16.24 -12.89 -0.15
N ASP A 83 17.55 -12.65 -0.25
CA ASP A 83 18.15 -11.34 0.01
C ASP A 83 17.53 -10.28 -0.91
N LYS A 84 17.35 -10.61 -2.20
CA LYS A 84 16.73 -9.68 -3.14
C LYS A 84 15.27 -9.39 -2.79
N LEU A 85 14.51 -10.40 -2.39
CA LEU A 85 13.12 -10.22 -1.98
C LEU A 85 13.03 -9.35 -0.72
N ASP A 86 13.93 -9.53 0.24
CA ASP A 86 13.99 -8.71 1.45
C ASP A 86 14.22 -7.23 1.13
N GLU A 87 15.15 -6.92 0.22
CA GLU A 87 15.34 -5.55 -0.27
C GLU A 87 14.05 -4.97 -0.88
N LEU A 88 13.35 -5.77 -1.70
CA LEU A 88 12.11 -5.35 -2.35
C LEU A 88 10.99 -5.12 -1.33
N ILE A 89 10.88 -5.96 -0.30
CA ILE A 89 9.93 -5.79 0.80
C ILE A 89 10.21 -4.49 1.55
N GLU A 90 11.49 -4.17 1.83
CA GLU A 90 11.85 -2.89 2.44
C GLU A 90 11.48 -1.68 1.57
N LEU A 91 11.67 -1.77 0.26
CA LEU A 91 11.25 -0.72 -0.68
C LEU A 91 9.74 -0.53 -0.68
N VAL A 92 8.97 -1.63 -0.63
CA VAL A 92 7.52 -1.59 -0.53
C VAL A 92 7.06 -1.00 0.81
N GLY A 93 7.72 -1.34 1.93
CA GLY A 93 7.46 -0.73 3.23
C GLY A 93 7.68 0.79 3.20
N LYS A 94 8.79 1.26 2.59
CA LYS A 94 9.05 2.69 2.37
C LYS A 94 7.99 3.34 1.46
N ALA A 95 7.50 2.63 0.45
CA ALA A 95 6.41 3.11 -0.40
C ALA A 95 5.10 3.24 0.39
N ALA A 96 4.81 2.30 1.29
CA ALA A 96 3.66 2.35 2.18
C ALA A 96 3.70 3.59 3.09
N GLU A 97 4.86 3.88 3.68
CA GLU A 97 5.07 5.09 4.50
C GLU A 97 4.84 6.37 3.70
N LYS A 98 5.40 6.46 2.48
CA LYS A 98 5.18 7.62 1.59
C LYS A 98 3.72 7.78 1.22
N ARG A 99 3.04 6.70 0.82
CA ARG A 99 1.61 6.73 0.54
C ARG A 99 0.82 7.16 1.76
N ASN A 100 1.15 6.65 2.95
CA ASN A 100 0.45 7.01 4.17
C ASN A 100 0.60 8.51 4.49
N ASN A 101 1.80 9.08 4.29
CA ASN A 101 2.02 10.51 4.44
C ASN A 101 1.22 11.36 3.44
N ILE A 102 0.92 10.81 2.25
CA ILE A 102 0.10 11.47 1.23
C ILE A 102 -1.39 11.33 1.53
N ALA A 103 -1.86 10.12 1.88
CA ALA A 103 -3.28 9.79 1.93
C ALA A 103 -3.95 10.08 3.28
N HIS A 104 -3.21 10.03 4.39
CA HIS A 104 -3.80 10.09 5.74
C HIS A 104 -3.56 11.40 6.49
N ASN A 105 -2.79 12.34 5.92
CA ASN A 105 -2.58 13.65 6.52
C ASN A 105 -3.63 14.67 6.03
N LEU A 106 -3.85 15.71 6.82
CA LEU A 106 -4.72 16.82 6.43
C LEU A 106 -3.99 17.72 5.44
N TRP A 107 -4.59 17.94 4.28
CA TRP A 107 -4.04 18.85 3.27
C TRP A 107 -4.59 20.26 3.47
N CYS A 108 -3.74 21.27 3.27
CA CYS A 108 -4.17 22.65 3.23
C CYS A 108 -3.35 23.47 2.24
N THR A 109 -3.90 24.63 1.88
CA THR A 109 -3.20 25.63 1.08
C THR A 109 -3.08 26.93 1.86
N ASP A 110 -1.94 27.62 1.72
CA ASP A 110 -1.81 28.99 2.19
C ASP A 110 -2.47 29.91 1.15
N GLU A 111 -3.51 30.66 1.54
CA GLU A 111 -4.26 31.51 0.61
C GLU A 111 -3.44 32.67 0.05
N ARG A 112 -2.39 33.10 0.76
CA ARG A 112 -1.50 34.20 0.37
C ARG A 112 -0.39 33.71 -0.55
N THR A 113 0.31 32.64 -0.19
CA THR A 113 1.45 32.13 -0.99
C THR A 113 1.04 31.12 -2.06
N ARG A 114 -0.18 30.56 -1.96
CA ARG A 114 -0.68 29.44 -2.77
C ARG A 114 0.14 28.16 -2.63
N GLU A 115 0.98 28.06 -1.60
CA GLU A 115 1.74 26.85 -1.30
C GLU A 115 0.84 25.78 -0.69
N VAL A 116 1.19 24.51 -0.95
CA VAL A 116 0.45 23.34 -0.48
C VAL A 116 1.22 22.68 0.65
N PHE A 117 0.50 22.31 1.71
CA PHE A 117 1.08 21.68 2.89
C PHE A 117 0.27 20.44 3.28
N VAL A 118 0.93 19.55 4.03
CA VAL A 118 0.25 18.56 4.87
C VAL A 118 0.48 18.87 6.33
N VAL A 119 -0.57 18.73 7.13
CA VAL A 119 -0.52 18.83 8.58
C VAL A 119 -0.43 17.42 9.14
N LYS A 120 0.70 17.14 9.79
CA LYS A 120 0.94 15.89 10.51
C LYS A 120 0.68 16.11 11.99
N THR A 121 -0.28 15.38 12.55
CA THR A 121 -0.61 15.43 13.97
C THR A 121 -0.08 14.20 14.69
N SER A 122 0.49 14.40 15.87
CA SER A 122 0.93 13.31 16.76
C SER A 122 0.45 13.60 18.18
N ALA A 123 0.02 12.57 18.91
CA ALA A 123 -0.51 12.69 20.27
C ALA A 123 0.20 11.78 21.29
N ARG A 124 1.37 11.21 20.92
CA ARG A 124 2.15 10.35 21.83
C ARG A 124 2.89 11.24 22.85
N GLY A 125 2.46 11.21 24.12
CA GLY A 125 3.03 11.99 25.23
C GLY A 125 2.61 13.46 25.24
N SER A 126 2.51 14.10 24.08
CA SER A 126 2.00 15.47 23.92
C SER A 126 1.37 15.65 22.54
N VAL A 127 0.36 16.52 22.41
CA VAL A 127 -0.22 16.89 21.11
C VAL A 127 0.74 17.83 20.38
N ARG A 128 1.21 17.41 19.20
CA ARG A 128 2.07 18.19 18.30
C ARG A 128 1.47 18.18 16.90
N ALA A 129 1.51 19.33 16.23
CA ALA A 129 1.14 19.47 14.83
C ALA A 129 2.32 20.09 14.07
N ASP A 130 2.77 19.41 13.02
CA ASP A 130 3.82 19.88 12.12
C ASP A 130 3.20 20.18 10.74
N MET A 131 3.53 21.35 10.18
CA MET A 131 3.20 21.67 8.79
C MET A 131 4.39 21.34 7.90
N ILE A 132 4.16 20.49 6.91
CA ILE A 132 5.19 20.01 5.99
C ILE A 132 4.85 20.54 4.60
N PRO A 133 5.72 21.36 3.98
CA PRO A 133 5.52 21.80 2.60
C PRO A 133 5.51 20.60 1.64
N MET A 134 4.53 20.58 0.73
CA MET A 134 4.37 19.52 -0.28
C MET A 134 4.47 20.09 -1.68
N PRO A 135 5.67 20.51 -2.12
CA PRO A 135 5.85 21.03 -3.46
C PRO A 135 5.59 19.92 -4.50
N LEU A 136 4.92 20.28 -5.60
CA LEU A 136 4.53 19.34 -6.66
C LEU A 136 5.67 18.42 -7.15
N PRO A 137 6.94 18.89 -7.34
CA PRO A 137 8.04 18.01 -7.73
C PRO A 137 8.29 16.88 -6.72
N LYS A 138 8.23 17.19 -5.41
CA LYS A 138 8.44 16.18 -4.36
C LYS A 138 7.33 15.15 -4.36
N LEU A 139 6.08 15.61 -4.48
CA LEU A 139 4.92 14.73 -4.55
C LEU A 139 4.98 13.79 -5.76
N ARG A 140 5.49 14.26 -6.90
CA ARG A 140 5.71 13.43 -8.10
C ARG A 140 6.81 12.41 -7.91
N GLU A 141 7.92 12.81 -7.29
CA GLU A 141 9.02 11.90 -6.94
C GLU A 141 8.51 10.77 -6.04
N ASP A 142 7.74 11.11 -5.00
CA ASP A 142 7.18 10.11 -4.09
C ASP A 142 6.16 9.20 -4.78
N ALA A 143 5.30 9.74 -5.66
CA ALA A 143 4.38 8.93 -6.47
C ALA A 143 5.11 7.97 -7.42
N GLY A 144 6.19 8.44 -8.06
CA GLY A 144 7.05 7.63 -8.91
C GLY A 144 7.75 6.51 -8.12
N PHE A 145 8.32 6.83 -6.95
CA PHE A 145 8.94 5.85 -6.07
C PHE A 145 7.95 4.74 -5.67
N ILE A 146 6.71 5.11 -5.31
CA ILE A 146 5.67 4.15 -4.96
C ILE A 146 5.38 3.19 -6.12
N TYR A 147 5.26 3.73 -7.33
CA TYR A 147 5.03 2.93 -8.53
C TYR A 147 6.19 1.97 -8.81
N GLU A 148 7.43 2.48 -8.84
CA GLU A 148 8.62 1.67 -9.13
C GLU A 148 8.81 0.55 -8.10
N ALA A 149 8.60 0.81 -6.80
CA ALA A 149 8.68 -0.24 -5.78
C ALA A 149 7.72 -1.42 -6.06
N GLY A 150 6.48 -1.12 -6.47
CA GLY A 150 5.52 -2.15 -6.88
C GLY A 150 5.93 -2.89 -8.15
N ILE A 151 6.43 -2.17 -9.15
CA ILE A 151 6.86 -2.76 -10.43
C ILE A 151 8.09 -3.66 -10.24
N GLU A 152 9.07 -3.26 -9.45
CA GLU A 152 10.26 -4.07 -9.17
C GLU A 152 9.89 -5.38 -8.46
N LEU A 153 8.98 -5.33 -7.48
CA LEU A 153 8.43 -6.54 -6.87
C LEU A 153 7.77 -7.44 -7.93
N PHE A 154 6.91 -6.88 -8.80
CA PHE A 154 6.25 -7.66 -9.84
C PHE A 154 7.20 -8.29 -10.84
N ARG A 155 8.25 -7.56 -11.27
CA ARG A 155 9.31 -8.08 -12.13
C ARG A 155 10.01 -9.27 -11.49
N PHE A 156 10.31 -9.18 -10.19
CA PHE A 156 10.88 -10.30 -9.45
C PHE A 156 9.93 -11.52 -9.44
N LEU A 157 8.63 -11.31 -9.16
CA LEU A 157 7.65 -12.41 -9.18
C LEU A 157 7.56 -13.09 -10.55
N MET A 158 7.58 -12.30 -11.64
CA MET A 158 7.60 -12.84 -13.00
C MET A 158 8.86 -13.68 -13.24
N ALA A 159 10.04 -13.15 -12.91
CA ALA A 159 11.31 -13.82 -13.13
C ALA A 159 11.42 -15.16 -12.36
N LYS A 160 10.78 -15.24 -11.19
CA LYS A 160 10.78 -16.43 -10.32
C LYS A 160 9.55 -17.32 -10.50
N ASN A 161 8.69 -17.03 -11.48
CA ASN A 161 7.44 -17.76 -11.71
C ASN A 161 6.55 -17.85 -10.45
N LEU A 162 6.54 -16.79 -9.66
CA LEU A 162 5.76 -16.64 -8.42
C LEU A 162 4.44 -15.89 -8.65
N ILE A 163 3.99 -15.74 -9.89
CA ILE A 163 2.64 -15.22 -10.16
C ILE A 163 1.64 -16.35 -9.95
N PRO A 164 0.64 -16.19 -9.06
CA PRO A 164 -0.33 -17.23 -8.81
C PRO A 164 -1.20 -17.45 -10.05
N ALA A 165 -1.62 -18.69 -10.26
CA ALA A 165 -2.60 -19.01 -11.29
C ALA A 165 -3.96 -18.35 -10.97
N LEU A 166 -4.74 -18.07 -12.01
CA LEU A 166 -6.15 -17.74 -11.83
C LEU A 166 -6.93 -18.98 -11.36
N PRO A 167 -7.99 -18.81 -10.56
CA PRO A 167 -8.81 -19.93 -10.14
C PRO A 167 -9.43 -20.64 -11.35
N SER A 168 -9.53 -21.97 -11.29
CA SER A 168 -10.22 -22.76 -12.32
C SER A 168 -11.68 -22.32 -12.46
N ALA A 169 -12.17 -22.23 -13.71
CA ALA A 169 -13.56 -21.88 -14.01
C ALA A 169 -14.56 -22.86 -13.39
N ASP A 170 -14.16 -24.12 -13.18
CA ASP A 170 -15.02 -25.19 -12.66
C ASP A 170 -15.06 -25.24 -11.12
N ARG A 171 -14.40 -24.30 -10.43
CA ARG A 171 -14.36 -24.28 -8.96
C ARG A 171 -15.78 -24.10 -8.38
N PRO A 172 -16.26 -25.05 -7.55
CA PRO A 172 -17.58 -24.92 -6.92
C PRO A 172 -17.63 -23.70 -6.01
N ARG A 173 -18.51 -22.74 -6.31
CA ARG A 173 -18.76 -21.60 -5.43
C ARG A 173 -19.82 -21.96 -4.41
N PHE A 174 -19.42 -22.16 -3.16
CA PHE A 174 -20.38 -22.43 -2.09
C PHE A 174 -21.16 -21.18 -1.69
N HIS A 175 -22.46 -21.36 -1.40
CA HIS A 175 -23.35 -20.27 -0.99
C HIS A 175 -22.85 -19.53 0.25
N LYS A 176 -22.77 -18.19 0.16
CA LYS A 176 -22.32 -17.26 1.20
C LYS A 176 -23.35 -17.02 2.32
N THR A 177 -24.36 -17.88 2.50
CA THR A 177 -25.39 -17.64 3.51
C THR A 177 -24.86 -17.94 4.91
N LYS A 178 -25.28 -17.15 5.91
CA LYS A 178 -24.97 -17.42 7.33
C LYS A 178 -25.41 -18.84 7.75
N ALA A 179 -26.49 -19.35 7.16
CA ALA A 179 -26.98 -20.72 7.39
C ALA A 179 -26.01 -21.80 6.89
N ALA A 180 -25.38 -21.61 5.74
CA ALA A 180 -24.36 -22.53 5.22
C ALA A 180 -23.12 -22.60 6.12
N ARG A 181 -22.69 -21.46 6.70
CA ARG A 181 -21.57 -21.43 7.67
C ARG A 181 -21.90 -22.18 8.97
N LYS A 182 -23.13 -22.05 9.49
CA LYS A 182 -23.57 -22.78 10.70
C LYS A 182 -23.67 -24.29 10.50
N LYS A 183 -24.03 -24.77 9.31
CA LYS A 183 -24.10 -26.21 9.01
C LYS A 183 -22.71 -26.88 9.00
N ARG A 184 -21.63 -26.14 8.74
CA ARG A 184 -20.24 -26.67 8.69
C ARG A 184 -19.61 -27.00 10.05
N ILE A 185 -20.16 -26.48 11.15
CA ILE A 185 -19.61 -26.69 12.51
C ILE A 185 -20.11 -28.03 13.12
N LYS A 186 -21.06 -28.71 12.47
CA LYS A 186 -21.74 -29.92 13.00
C LYS A 186 -21.33 -31.24 12.33
N THR A 187 -20.22 -31.26 11.62
CA THR A 187 -19.59 -32.48 11.05
C THR A 187 -18.23 -32.63 11.68
#